data_AF-A0A535AE71-F1
#
_entry.id   AF-A0A535AE71-F1
#
_cell.length_a   1.000
_cell.length_b   1.000
_cell.length_c   1.000
_cell.angle_alpha   90.00
_cell.angle_beta   90.00
_cell.angle_gamma   90.00
#
_symmetry.space_group_name_H-M   'P 1'
#
loop_
_entity.id
_entity.type
_entity.pdbx_description
1 polymer ?
#
loop_
_entity_poly.entity_id
_entity_poly.type
_entity_poly.pdbx_seq_one_letter_code
_entity_poly.pdbx_strand_id
1 'polypeptide(L)'
;MKRYQESRERAKGSNKSGPKSHVKFYAVLPEEISGRTTHYVGHPPTLTGGVDQRERMPGTRIMFLEELTDGGFLLVRFSGDGAFAGDTWHETTSDLKDMATWEFDRNIEWRPLPPSEDPVRFVLNSLNDSAQ
;
A
#
# COMPACT_ATOMS: atom_id res chain seq x y z
N MET A 1 -10.51 2.00 7.42
CA MET A 1 -9.86 3.11 8.19
C MET A 1 -9.13 2.66 9.45
N LYS A 2 -9.71 1.84 10.35
CA LYS A 2 -9.10 1.49 11.64
C LYS A 2 -7.72 0.79 11.53
N ARG A 3 -7.56 -0.12 10.56
CA ARG A 3 -6.29 -0.85 10.34
C ARG A 3 -5.15 -0.02 9.75
N TYR A 4 -5.46 1.02 8.95
CA TYR A 4 -4.45 1.98 8.48
C TYR A 4 -3.87 2.77 9.66
N GLN A 5 -4.72 3.19 10.60
CA GLN A 5 -4.28 3.81 11.85
C GLN A 5 -3.42 2.85 12.68
N GLU A 6 -3.79 1.58 12.81
CA GLU A 6 -3.02 0.59 13.58
C GLU A 6 -1.64 0.28 12.98
N SER A 7 -1.51 0.22 11.65
CA SER A 7 -0.22 0.12 10.97
C SER A 7 0.65 1.36 11.22
N ARG A 8 0.03 2.55 11.25
CA ARG A 8 0.71 3.79 11.61
C ARG A 8 1.12 3.84 13.08
N GLU A 9 0.30 3.32 13.99
CA GLU A 9 0.62 3.27 15.44
C GLU A 9 1.86 2.42 15.72
N ARG A 10 2.09 1.32 14.98
CA ARG A 10 3.33 0.54 15.09
C ARG A 10 4.58 1.34 14.69
N ALA A 11 4.44 2.33 13.80
CA ALA A 11 5.52 3.23 13.38
C ALA A 11 5.66 4.49 14.26
N LYS A 12 4.74 4.75 15.21
CA LYS A 12 4.65 5.99 16.00
C LYS A 12 5.42 5.97 17.32
N GLY A 13 6.56 5.26 17.37
CA GLY A 13 7.51 5.40 18.46
C GLY A 13 8.30 6.73 18.43
N SER A 14 7.70 7.89 18.11
CA SER A 14 8.36 9.20 18.21
C SER A 14 7.36 10.37 18.11
N ASN A 15 7.71 11.49 18.75
CA ASN A 15 6.85 12.53 19.32
C ASN A 15 6.22 13.55 18.33
N LYS A 16 5.00 14.00 18.65
CA LYS A 16 4.38 15.35 18.45
C LYS A 16 4.61 16.11 17.13
N SER A 17 3.77 15.85 16.15
CA SER A 17 2.97 16.81 15.36
C SER A 17 2.14 15.97 14.39
N GLY A 18 0.86 16.29 14.17
CA GLY A 18 -0.04 15.44 13.38
C GLY A 18 0.62 15.00 12.08
N PRO A 19 0.54 13.72 11.70
CA PRO A 19 1.44 13.24 10.68
C PRO A 19 1.07 13.82 9.32
N LYS A 20 1.91 14.73 8.81
CA LYS A 20 2.05 14.96 7.37
C LYS A 20 2.13 13.59 6.71
N SER A 21 1.28 13.29 5.73
CA SER A 21 1.40 12.02 5.02
C SER A 21 2.82 11.95 4.44
N HIS A 22 3.62 10.96 4.82
CA HIS A 22 4.94 10.78 4.24
C HIS A 22 4.88 10.12 2.85
N VAL A 23 3.66 9.97 2.32
CA VAL A 23 3.39 9.52 0.98
C VAL A 23 3.93 10.54 -0.01
N LYS A 24 4.93 10.14 -0.78
CA LYS A 24 5.58 10.99 -1.78
C LYS A 24 4.99 10.79 -3.17
N PHE A 25 4.69 9.53 -3.49
CA PHE A 25 4.21 9.15 -4.81
C PHE A 25 3.05 8.17 -4.69
N TYR A 26 2.22 8.17 -5.71
CA TYR A 26 1.21 7.17 -5.93
C TYR A 26 1.32 6.61 -7.35
N ALA A 27 0.81 5.40 -7.54
CA ALA A 27 0.62 4.82 -8.85
C ALA A 27 -0.77 4.18 -8.92
N VAL A 28 -1.35 4.18 -10.11
CA VAL A 28 -2.64 3.56 -10.41
C VAL A 28 -2.41 2.51 -11.48
N LEU A 29 -2.72 1.26 -11.17
CA LEU A 29 -2.73 0.19 -12.15
C LEU A 29 -3.96 0.32 -13.05
N PRO A 30 -3.92 -0.07 -14.34
CA PRO A 30 -5.04 0.08 -15.28
C PRO A 30 -6.24 -0.84 -15.02
N GLU A 31 -6.07 -1.87 -14.18
CA GLU A 31 -7.14 -2.72 -13.63
C GLU A 31 -6.75 -3.15 -12.20
N GLU A 32 -7.71 -3.66 -11.43
CA GLU A 32 -7.40 -4.33 -10.17
C GLU A 32 -6.81 -5.72 -10.45
N ILE A 33 -5.63 -6.00 -9.91
CA ILE A 33 -4.88 -7.22 -10.22
C ILE A 33 -4.24 -7.82 -8.96
N SER A 34 -4.25 -9.16 -8.89
CA SER A 34 -3.35 -9.89 -7.99
C SER A 34 -2.02 -10.11 -8.73
N GLY A 35 -0.93 -9.60 -8.16
CA GLY A 35 0.41 -9.77 -8.74
C GLY A 35 0.91 -11.22 -8.67
N ARG A 36 2.21 -11.40 -8.95
CA ARG A 36 2.91 -12.68 -8.80
C ARG A 36 2.86 -13.22 -7.37
N THR A 37 2.75 -12.34 -6.39
CA THR A 37 2.62 -12.67 -4.98
C THR A 37 1.16 -12.61 -4.54
N THR A 38 0.73 -13.61 -3.75
CA THR A 38 -0.57 -13.58 -3.09
C THR A 38 -0.41 -13.15 -1.63
N HIS A 39 -1.13 -12.09 -1.24
CA HIS A 39 -1.13 -11.56 0.12
C HIS A 39 -2.29 -12.13 0.93
N TYR A 40 -2.04 -12.32 2.23
CA TYR A 40 -2.99 -12.94 3.15
C TYR A 40 -3.04 -12.19 4.48
N VAL A 41 -4.22 -12.17 5.10
CA VAL A 41 -4.43 -11.77 6.50
C VAL A 41 -4.57 -13.02 7.36
N GLY A 42 -3.91 -13.04 8.50
CA GLY A 42 -3.99 -14.13 9.48
C GLY A 42 -2.67 -14.89 9.64
N HIS A 43 -2.67 -15.87 10.54
CA HIS A 43 -1.48 -16.68 10.83
C HIS A 43 -1.28 -17.80 9.80
N PRO A 44 -0.03 -18.15 9.46
CA PRO A 44 0.24 -19.30 8.61
C PRO A 44 -0.27 -20.61 9.25
N PRO A 45 -0.62 -21.63 8.43
CA PRO A 45 -1.14 -22.91 8.91
C PRO A 45 -0.25 -23.58 9.97
N THR A 46 1.06 -23.38 9.87
CA THR A 46 2.06 -23.91 10.80
C THR A 46 1.90 -23.38 12.23
N LEU A 47 1.23 -22.24 12.42
CA LEU A 47 0.95 -21.63 13.72
C LEU A 47 -0.51 -21.83 14.17
N THR A 48 -1.37 -22.43 13.34
CA THR A 48 -2.80 -22.68 13.62
C THR A 48 -3.14 -24.17 13.64
N GLY A 49 -2.15 -25.02 13.96
CA GLY A 49 -2.36 -26.48 14.05
C GLY A 49 -2.57 -27.17 12.70
N GLY A 50 -2.06 -26.58 11.61
CA GLY A 50 -2.12 -27.12 10.25
C GLY A 50 -3.35 -26.69 9.43
N VAL A 51 -4.33 -26.02 10.04
CA VAL A 51 -5.52 -25.52 9.34
C VAL A 51 -5.25 -24.14 8.78
N ASP A 52 -5.36 -23.96 7.47
CA ASP A 52 -5.24 -22.64 6.87
C ASP A 52 -6.50 -21.80 7.13
N GLN A 53 -6.36 -20.82 8.03
CA GLN A 53 -7.42 -19.87 8.38
C GLN A 53 -7.15 -18.47 7.80
N ARG A 54 -6.17 -18.36 6.90
CA ARG A 54 -5.82 -17.07 6.30
C ARG A 54 -6.88 -16.65 5.30
N GLU A 55 -7.20 -15.37 5.31
CA GLU A 55 -8.05 -14.74 4.31
C GLU A 55 -7.18 -14.09 3.25
N ARG A 56 -7.46 -14.38 1.98
CA ARG A 56 -6.77 -13.73 0.88
C ARG A 56 -7.12 -12.24 0.85
N MET A 57 -6.10 -11.40 0.69
CA MET A 57 -6.28 -9.96 0.51
C MET A 57 -6.81 -9.62 -0.89
N PRO A 58 -7.50 -8.48 -1.05
CA PRO A 58 -8.02 -8.06 -2.35
C PRO A 58 -6.89 -7.77 -3.35
N GLY A 59 -7.26 -7.60 -4.62
CA GLY A 59 -6.30 -7.19 -5.64
C GLY A 59 -5.80 -5.76 -5.40
N THR A 60 -4.68 -5.42 -6.06
CA THR A 60 -4.12 -4.07 -6.02
C THR A 60 -4.62 -3.27 -7.22
N ARG A 61 -5.07 -2.05 -6.96
CA ARG A 61 -5.38 -1.03 -7.96
C ARG A 61 -4.57 0.25 -7.74
N ILE A 62 -4.36 0.61 -6.48
CA ILE A 62 -3.65 1.83 -6.07
C ILE A 62 -2.42 1.42 -5.26
N MET A 63 -1.30 2.09 -5.52
CA MET A 63 -0.07 1.95 -4.75
C MET A 63 0.39 3.30 -4.25
N PHE A 64 0.95 3.32 -3.04
CA PHE A 64 1.59 4.48 -2.45
C PHE A 64 3.01 4.13 -2.06
N LEU A 65 3.91 5.08 -2.30
CA LEU A 65 5.27 5.06 -1.79
C LEU A 65 5.34 6.04 -0.62
N GLU A 66 5.48 5.50 0.59
CA GLU A 66 5.61 6.25 1.83
C GLU A 66 7.06 6.20 2.33
N GLU A 67 7.67 7.35 2.59
CA GLU A 67 8.99 7.45 3.22
C GLU A 67 8.84 7.37 4.74
N LEU A 68 9.57 6.48 5.41
CA LEU A 68 9.49 6.37 6.86
C LEU A 68 10.43 7.35 7.56
N THR A 69 10.03 7.84 8.74
CA THR A 69 10.80 8.83 9.52
C THR A 69 12.11 8.29 10.08
N ASP A 70 12.20 6.98 10.29
CA ASP A 70 13.36 6.24 10.77
C ASP A 70 14.20 5.64 9.64
N GLY A 71 13.83 5.93 8.39
CA GLY A 71 14.52 5.46 7.18
C GLY A 71 13.80 4.31 6.48
N GLY A 72 14.06 4.19 5.18
CA GLY A 72 13.39 3.22 4.31
C GLY A 72 12.03 3.70 3.81
N PHE A 73 11.36 2.83 3.06
CA PHE A 73 10.17 3.13 2.30
C PHE A 73 9.15 1.99 2.39
N LEU A 74 7.87 2.33 2.53
CA LEU A 74 6.76 1.40 2.42
C LEU A 74 6.10 1.52 1.06
N LEU A 75 5.92 0.37 0.40
CA LEU A 75 4.95 0.22 -0.68
C LEU A 75 3.64 -0.23 -0.06
N VAL A 76 2.65 0.65 -0.05
CA VAL A 76 1.32 0.38 0.50
C VAL A 76 0.34 0.20 -0.65
N ARG A 77 -0.40 -0.91 -0.66
CA ARG A 77 -1.32 -1.29 -1.73
C ARG A 77 -2.76 -1.23 -1.28
N PHE A 78 -3.64 -0.79 -2.18
CA PHE A 78 -5.08 -0.75 -1.98
C PHE A 78 -5.81 -1.25 -3.24
N SER A 79 -7.00 -1.83 -3.05
CA SER A 79 -7.95 -2.17 -4.11
C SER A 79 -8.66 -0.93 -4.66
N GLY A 80 -9.46 -1.12 -5.72
CA GLY A 80 -10.14 -0.03 -6.42
C GLY A 80 -11.24 0.65 -5.63
N ASP A 81 -11.72 0.02 -4.56
CA ASP A 81 -12.67 0.56 -3.58
C ASP A 81 -11.97 1.17 -2.34
N GLY A 82 -10.63 1.14 -2.31
CA GLY A 82 -9.84 1.65 -1.19
C GLY A 82 -9.63 0.65 -0.04
N ALA A 83 -9.99 -0.62 -0.21
CA ALA A 83 -9.64 -1.64 0.78
C ALA A 83 -8.13 -1.92 0.79
N PHE A 84 -7.58 -2.28 1.95
CA PHE A 84 -6.13 -2.51 2.10
C PHE A 84 -5.73 -3.84 1.45
N ALA A 85 -4.72 -3.80 0.58
CA ALA A 85 -4.25 -4.92 -0.22
C ALA A 85 -2.80 -5.36 0.11
N GLY A 86 -2.22 -4.83 1.19
CA GLY A 86 -0.94 -5.26 1.74
C GLY A 86 0.14 -4.19 1.65
N ASP A 87 1.21 -4.37 2.41
CA ASP A 87 2.36 -3.47 2.44
C ASP A 87 3.68 -4.24 2.44
N THR A 88 4.76 -3.60 2.02
CA THR A 88 6.11 -4.15 2.09
C THR A 88 7.10 -3.03 2.33
N TRP A 89 8.13 -3.32 3.10
CA TRP A 89 9.19 -2.39 3.43
C TRP A 89 10.41 -2.62 2.54
N HIS A 90 11.08 -1.54 2.18
CA HIS A 90 12.30 -1.52 1.38
C HIS A 90 13.28 -0.47 1.91
N GLU A 91 14.57 -0.72 1.78
CA GLU A 91 15.60 0.21 2.21
C GLU A 91 15.69 1.44 1.30
N THR A 92 15.51 1.25 -0.01
CA THR A 92 15.61 2.32 -1.00
C THR A 92 14.34 2.46 -1.86
N THR A 93 14.14 3.65 -2.43
CA THR A 93 13.05 3.88 -3.40
C THR A 93 13.23 3.06 -4.67
N SER A 94 14.45 2.73 -5.07
CA SER A 94 14.72 1.92 -6.27
C SER A 94 14.22 0.50 -6.04
N ASP A 95 14.63 -0.14 -4.94
CA ASP A 95 14.22 -1.52 -4.61
C ASP A 95 12.71 -1.67 -4.52
N LEU A 96 12.05 -0.65 -3.97
CA LEU A 96 10.59 -0.60 -3.88
C LEU A 96 9.94 -0.57 -5.26
N LYS A 97 10.43 0.28 -6.17
CA LYS A 97 9.90 0.41 -7.53
C LYS A 97 10.19 -0.83 -8.37
N ASP A 98 11.37 -1.43 -8.18
CA ASP A 98 11.75 -2.69 -8.82
C ASP A 98 10.86 -3.83 -8.33
N MET A 99 10.57 -3.90 -7.02
CA MET A 99 9.61 -4.84 -6.45
C MET A 99 8.21 -4.67 -7.04
N ALA A 100 7.70 -3.44 -7.12
CA ALA A 100 6.39 -3.18 -7.72
C ALA A 100 6.33 -3.61 -9.19
N THR A 101 7.38 -3.30 -9.96
CA THR A 101 7.49 -3.68 -11.37
C THR A 101 7.52 -5.19 -11.54
N TRP A 102 8.31 -5.88 -10.72
CA TRP A 102 8.41 -7.34 -10.74
C TRP A 102 7.10 -8.00 -10.30
N GLU A 103 6.46 -7.51 -9.23
CA GLU A 103 5.26 -8.10 -8.66
C GLU A 103 4.07 -8.02 -9.63
N PHE A 104 3.89 -6.88 -10.29
CA PHE A 104 2.75 -6.67 -11.20
C PHE A 104 3.08 -6.90 -12.68
N ASP A 105 4.33 -7.25 -12.99
CA ASP A 105 4.85 -7.51 -14.34
C ASP A 105 4.54 -6.39 -15.34
N ARG A 106 4.66 -5.15 -14.88
CA ARG A 106 4.29 -3.94 -15.64
C ARG A 106 5.19 -2.79 -15.28
N ASN A 107 5.42 -1.92 -16.27
CA ASN A 107 6.03 -0.62 -16.00
C ASN A 107 5.05 0.24 -15.19
N ILE A 108 5.51 0.73 -14.04
CA ILE A 108 4.67 1.49 -13.10
C ILE A 108 4.92 2.98 -13.28
N GLU A 109 3.89 3.73 -13.65
CA GLU A 109 3.93 5.18 -13.70
C GLU A 109 3.72 5.78 -12.30
N TRP A 110 4.79 6.28 -11.70
CA TRP A 110 4.74 6.93 -10.39
C TRP A 110 4.48 8.43 -10.54
N ARG A 111 3.42 8.91 -9.88
CA ARG A 111 3.02 10.32 -9.88
C ARG A 111 3.26 10.94 -8.50
N PRO A 112 3.77 12.18 -8.42
CA PRO A 112 3.91 12.86 -7.14
C PRO A 112 2.51 13.05 -6.53
N LEU A 113 2.39 12.76 -5.24
CA LEU A 113 1.16 13.03 -4.52
C LEU A 113 1.17 14.50 -4.05
N PRO A 114 0.17 15.33 -4.41
CA PRO A 114 0.06 16.65 -3.83
C PRO A 114 -0.23 16.56 -2.33
N PRO A 115 0.11 17.59 -1.53
CA PRO A 115 -0.25 17.61 -0.12
C PRO A 115 -1.75 17.32 0.07
N SER A 116 -2.06 16.24 0.80
CA SER A 116 -3.43 15.80 1.05
C SER A 116 -3.56 15.28 2.47
N GLU A 117 -4.71 15.52 3.10
CA GLU A 117 -5.06 14.92 4.40
C GLU A 117 -5.42 13.43 4.26
N ASP A 118 -5.93 13.03 3.09
CA ASP A 118 -6.29 11.65 2.78
C ASP A 118 -5.82 11.27 1.36
N PRO A 119 -4.60 10.70 1.25
CA PRO A 119 -4.04 10.22 -0.02
C PRO A 119 -4.92 9.22 -0.76
N VAL A 120 -5.56 8.29 -0.03
CA VAL A 120 -6.38 7.23 -0.63
C VAL A 120 -7.62 7.83 -1.25
N ARG A 121 -8.33 8.67 -0.49
CA ARG A 121 -9.52 9.36 -0.98
C ARG A 121 -9.21 10.29 -2.15
N PHE A 122 -8.09 10.99 -2.12
CA PHE A 122 -7.64 11.81 -3.25
C PHE A 122 -7.51 11.00 -4.54
N VAL A 123 -6.86 9.84 -4.49
CA VAL A 123 -6.68 8.99 -5.67
C VAL A 123 -8.01 8.34 -6.08
N LEU A 124 -8.84 7.87 -5.15
CA LEU A 124 -10.14 7.28 -5.49
C LEU A 124 -11.05 8.27 -6.23
N ASN A 125 -11.08 9.54 -5.80
CA ASN A 125 -11.87 10.56 -6.49
C ASN A 125 -11.40 10.77 -7.94
N SER A 126 -10.09 10.81 -8.18
CA SER A 126 -9.55 11.00 -9.54
C SER A 126 -9.81 9.82 -10.48
N LEU A 127 -9.98 8.61 -9.93
CA LEU A 127 -10.42 7.44 -10.71
C LEU A 127 -11.88 7.55 -11.15
N ASN A 128 -12.75 8.04 -10.28
CA ASN A 128 -14.17 8.19 -10.58
C ASN A 128 -14.43 9.32 -11.59
N ASP A 129 -13.65 10.40 -11.51
CA ASP A 129 -13.77 11.54 -12.44
C ASP A 129 -13.28 11.18 -13.86
N SER A 130 -12.37 10.20 -13.98
CA SER A 130 -11.85 9.73 -15.27
C SER A 130 -12.78 8.72 -15.98
N ALA A 131 -13.85 8.28 -15.31
CA ALA A 131 -14.81 7.30 -15.82
C ALA A 131 -16.10 7.94 -16.37
N GLN A 132 -16.19 9.28 -16.39
CA GLN A 132 -17.24 10.07 -17.02
C GLN A 132 -16.77 10.67 -18.35
#